data_AF-A0A8S4S3M1-F1
#
_entry.id   AF-A0A8S4S3M1-F1
#
_cell.length_a   1.000
_cell.length_b   1.000
_cell.length_c   1.000
_cell.angle_alpha   90.00
_cell.angle_beta   90.00
_cell.angle_gamma   90.00
#
_symmetry.space_group_name_H-M   'P 1'
#
loop_
_entity.id
_entity.type
_entity.pdbx_description
1 polymer ?
#
loop_
_entity_poly.entity_id
_entity_poly.type
_entity_poly.pdbx_seq_one_letter_code
_entity_poly.pdbx_strand_id
1 'polypeptide(L)'
;MPSKRDRARLLALSAKESGYWLHALPSANLGTMLDHTTLSVVIGLRLGASIIQPHRCHCGDSVDTYGHHGLSCSRSAGRFSRHSTINDIIRRSLATAHVPAVLEPIDPDYKRGCLKKDTIMLSYL
;
A
#
# COMPACT_ATOMS: atom_id res chain seq x y z
N MET A 1 -23.26 17.35 2.38
CA MET A 1 -23.13 15.91 2.07
C MET A 1 -21.66 15.54 1.99
N PRO A 2 -21.23 14.37 2.49
CA PRO A 2 -19.83 13.95 2.40
C PRO A 2 -19.39 13.87 0.93
N SER A 3 -18.17 14.34 0.63
CA SER A 3 -17.62 14.26 -0.73
C SER A 3 -17.48 12.79 -1.17
N LYS A 4 -17.35 12.53 -2.48
CA LYS A 4 -17.10 11.16 -2.99
C LYS A 4 -15.87 10.52 -2.31
N ARG A 5 -14.83 11.33 -2.07
CA ARG A 5 -13.63 10.94 -1.36
C ARG A 5 -13.92 10.57 0.09
N ASP A 6 -14.66 11.40 0.82
CA ASP A 6 -14.99 11.12 2.23
C ASP A 6 -15.86 9.87 2.35
N ARG A 7 -16.81 9.68 1.43
CA ARG A 7 -17.60 8.45 1.35
C ARG A 7 -16.71 7.24 1.13
N ALA A 8 -15.79 7.28 0.15
CA ALA A 8 -14.86 6.18 -0.11
C ALA A 8 -13.97 5.88 1.11
N ARG A 9 -13.43 6.91 1.76
CA ARG A 9 -12.63 6.80 2.98
C ARG A 9 -13.42 6.14 4.11
N LEU A 10 -14.62 6.64 4.41
CA LEU A 10 -15.45 6.11 5.49
C LEU A 10 -15.86 4.66 5.22
N LEU A 11 -16.25 4.31 3.98
CA LEU A 11 -16.55 2.93 3.61
C LEU A 11 -15.35 1.99 3.81
N ALA A 12 -14.15 2.43 3.40
CA ALA A 12 -12.93 1.65 3.59
C ALA A 12 -12.60 1.43 5.08
N LEU A 13 -12.84 2.43 5.93
CA LEU A 13 -12.62 2.32 7.37
C LEU A 13 -13.69 1.48 8.08
N SER A 14 -14.92 1.49 7.59
CA SER A 14 -16.00 0.67 8.14
C SER A 14 -15.85 -0.81 7.80
N ALA A 15 -14.94 -1.20 6.90
CA ALA A 15 -14.66 -2.59 6.62
C ALA A 15 -14.17 -3.31 7.89
N LYS A 16 -14.64 -4.55 8.10
CA LYS A 16 -14.15 -5.41 9.17
C LYS A 16 -12.62 -5.50 9.06
N GLU A 17 -11.92 -5.49 10.19
CA GLU A 17 -10.46 -5.66 10.28
C GLU A 17 -9.61 -4.48 9.77
N SER A 18 -10.23 -3.43 9.21
CA SER A 18 -9.52 -2.25 8.69
C SER A 18 -8.62 -1.57 9.74
N GLY A 19 -8.93 -1.73 11.02
CA GLY A 19 -8.22 -1.16 12.17
C GLY A 19 -7.15 -2.05 12.80
N TYR A 20 -6.98 -3.32 12.39
CA TYR A 20 -6.13 -4.28 13.12
C TYR A 20 -4.65 -3.86 13.24
N TRP A 21 -4.14 -3.12 12.25
CA TRP A 21 -2.78 -2.58 12.31
C TRP A 21 -2.54 -1.64 13.51
N LEU A 22 -3.58 -1.01 14.09
CA LEU A 22 -3.47 -0.20 15.31
C LEU A 22 -3.15 -1.06 16.55
N HIS A 23 -3.44 -2.35 16.49
CA HIS A 23 -3.16 -3.33 17.54
C HIS A 23 -1.91 -4.16 17.25
N ALA A 24 -1.24 -3.92 16.11
CA ALA A 24 0.00 -4.62 15.78
C ALA A 24 1.12 -4.15 16.72
N LEU A 25 1.85 -5.10 17.31
CA LEU A 25 3.02 -4.77 18.14
C LEU A 25 4.10 -4.14 17.26
N PRO A 26 4.58 -2.90 17.55
CA PRO A 26 5.65 -2.29 16.80
C PRO A 26 6.97 -2.98 17.13
N SER A 27 7.54 -3.72 16.17
CA SER A 27 8.80 -4.44 16.36
C SER A 27 9.65 -4.37 15.09
N ALA A 28 10.89 -3.88 15.23
CA ALA A 28 11.84 -3.83 14.14
C ALA A 28 12.21 -5.26 13.68
N ASN A 29 12.36 -6.19 14.63
CA ASN A 29 12.68 -7.59 14.36
C ASN A 29 11.57 -8.31 13.57
N LEU A 30 10.31 -7.94 13.78
CA LEU A 30 9.17 -8.49 13.05
C LEU A 30 8.82 -7.69 11.78
N GLY A 31 9.49 -6.55 11.54
CA GLY A 31 9.20 -5.65 10.43
C GLY A 31 7.87 -4.91 10.53
N THR A 32 7.27 -4.82 11.73
CA THR A 32 5.98 -4.16 11.99
C THR A 32 6.13 -2.73 12.51
N MET A 33 7.37 -2.29 12.79
CA MET A 33 7.65 -0.94 13.26
C MET A 33 7.54 0.08 12.12
N LEU A 34 6.60 1.03 12.27
CA LEU A 34 6.48 2.18 11.38
C LEU A 34 7.24 3.37 11.98
N ASP A 35 7.96 4.13 11.14
CA ASP A 35 8.53 5.40 11.57
C ASP A 35 7.44 6.46 11.78
N HIS A 36 7.78 7.53 12.50
CA HIS A 36 6.85 8.61 12.85
C HIS A 36 6.17 9.24 11.61
N THR A 37 6.92 9.45 10.52
CA THR A 37 6.39 10.09 9.31
C THR A 37 5.41 9.16 8.61
N THR A 38 5.78 7.90 8.44
CA THR A 38 4.89 6.88 7.85
C THR A 38 3.62 6.72 8.67
N LEU A 39 3.73 6.62 10.00
CA LEU A 39 2.58 6.52 10.89
C LEU A 39 1.66 7.74 10.75
N SER A 40 2.23 8.95 10.78
CA SER A 40 1.47 10.20 10.65
C SER A 40 0.73 10.29 9.31
N VAL A 41 1.38 9.91 8.20
CA VAL A 41 0.76 9.88 6.87
C VAL A 41 -0.38 8.87 6.82
N VAL A 42 -0.19 7.65 7.36
CA VAL A 42 -1.22 6.61 7.38
C VAL A 42 -2.43 7.06 8.21
N ILE A 43 -2.21 7.65 9.38
CA ILE A 43 -3.28 8.19 10.23
C ILE A 43 -4.02 9.32 9.51
N GLY A 44 -3.29 10.28 8.94
CA GLY A 44 -3.90 11.42 8.27
C GLY A 44 -4.74 11.03 7.05
N LEU A 45 -4.27 10.07 6.24
CA LEU A 45 -5.05 9.49 5.13
C LEU A 45 -6.35 8.85 5.64
N ARG A 46 -6.29 8.12 6.76
CA ARG A 46 -7.45 7.50 7.39
C ARG A 46 -8.41 8.52 7.98
N LEU A 47 -7.93 9.57 8.61
CA LEU A 47 -8.79 10.62 9.17
C LEU A 47 -9.33 11.59 8.10
N GLY A 48 -8.72 11.60 6.91
CA GLY A 48 -9.00 12.60 5.88
C GLY A 48 -8.41 13.96 6.21
N ALA A 49 -7.36 13.98 7.04
CA ALA A 49 -6.67 15.19 7.48
C ALA A 49 -5.76 15.75 6.39
N SER A 50 -5.46 17.04 6.49
CA SER A 50 -4.41 17.68 5.69
C SER A 50 -3.05 17.19 6.18
N ILE A 51 -2.30 16.49 5.34
CA ILE A 51 -1.00 15.89 5.69
C ILE A 51 0.18 16.54 4.99
N ILE A 52 -0.06 17.22 3.87
CA ILE A 52 0.97 17.72 2.97
C ILE A 52 0.62 19.15 2.55
N GLN A 53 1.62 19.99 2.33
CA GLN A 53 1.42 21.28 1.69
C GLN A 53 1.22 21.10 0.18
N PRO A 54 0.22 21.75 -0.44
CA PRO A 54 0.00 21.63 -1.88
C PRO A 54 1.25 22.01 -2.67
N HIS A 55 1.63 21.18 -3.62
CA HIS A 55 2.86 21.37 -4.42
C HIS A 55 2.74 20.67 -5.78
N ARG A 56 3.70 20.92 -6.66
CA ARG A 56 3.83 20.16 -7.92
C ARG A 56 4.71 18.93 -7.70
N CYS A 57 4.19 17.75 -8.02
CA CYS A 57 4.97 16.52 -8.00
C CYS A 57 5.99 16.51 -9.14
N HIS A 58 7.07 15.74 -8.99
CA HIS A 58 8.04 15.45 -10.05
C HIS A 58 7.43 14.75 -11.28
N CYS A 59 6.22 14.18 -11.17
CA CYS A 59 5.49 13.68 -12.34
C CYS A 59 4.81 14.79 -13.17
N GLY A 60 4.75 16.02 -12.66
CA GLY A 60 4.12 17.18 -13.29
C GLY A 60 2.76 17.56 -12.69
N ASP A 61 2.08 16.60 -12.05
CA ASP A 61 0.74 16.81 -11.49
C ASP A 61 0.74 17.62 -10.19
N SER A 62 -0.37 18.29 -9.94
CA SER A 62 -0.63 18.99 -8.67
C SER A 62 -1.01 18.00 -7.57
N VAL A 63 -0.39 18.16 -6.41
CA VAL A 63 -0.70 17.40 -5.19
C VAL A 63 -1.56 18.27 -4.28
N ASP A 64 -2.68 17.72 -3.83
CA ASP A 64 -3.56 18.38 -2.86
C ASP A 64 -3.05 18.21 -1.42
N THR A 65 -3.71 18.90 -0.48
CA THR A 65 -3.38 18.84 0.95
C THR A 65 -3.50 17.44 1.56
N TYR A 66 -4.27 16.57 0.92
CA TYR A 66 -4.65 15.27 1.45
C TYR A 66 -3.73 14.15 1.00
N GLY A 67 -2.80 14.42 0.07
CA GLY A 67 -1.67 13.55 -0.24
C GLY A 67 -2.02 12.23 -0.93
N HIS A 68 -3.24 12.05 -1.43
CA HIS A 68 -3.65 10.82 -2.12
C HIS A 68 -2.87 10.56 -3.41
N HIS A 69 -2.35 11.63 -4.04
CA HIS A 69 -1.52 11.53 -5.24
C HIS A 69 -0.35 10.54 -5.07
N GLY A 70 0.29 10.51 -3.89
CA GLY A 70 1.42 9.61 -3.63
C GLY A 70 1.06 8.12 -3.73
N LEU A 71 -0.22 7.76 -3.63
CA LEU A 71 -0.71 6.38 -3.73
C LEU A 71 -0.83 5.91 -5.19
N SER A 72 -1.09 6.82 -6.12
CA SER A 72 -1.32 6.52 -7.55
C SER A 72 -0.23 7.02 -8.49
N CYS A 73 0.65 7.92 -8.03
CA CYS A 73 1.68 8.51 -8.85
C CYS A 73 2.62 7.47 -9.46
N SER A 74 2.85 7.57 -10.77
CA SER A 74 3.78 6.72 -11.53
C SER A 74 5.23 6.90 -11.11
N ARG A 75 5.56 8.06 -10.54
CA ARG A 75 6.90 8.40 -10.02
C ARG A 75 7.02 8.18 -8.50
N SER A 76 6.02 7.58 -7.86
CA SER A 76 6.02 7.31 -6.42
C SER A 76 7.13 6.33 -6.06
N ALA A 77 8.11 6.80 -5.28
CA ALA A 77 9.18 5.95 -4.78
C ALA A 77 8.61 4.86 -3.85
N GLY A 78 9.12 3.65 -3.98
CA GLY A 78 8.78 2.55 -3.07
C GLY A 78 7.41 1.90 -3.27
N ARG A 79 6.52 2.38 -4.16
CA ARG A 79 5.25 1.68 -4.48
C ARG A 79 5.49 0.22 -4.85
N PHE A 80 6.44 0.02 -5.76
CA PHE A 80 6.84 -1.30 -6.23
C PHE A 80 7.56 -2.13 -5.17
N SER A 81 8.28 -1.50 -4.23
CA SER A 81 8.92 -2.21 -3.13
C SER A 81 7.87 -2.72 -2.14
N ARG A 82 6.94 -1.83 -1.72
CA ARG A 82 5.83 -2.17 -0.81
C ARG A 82 4.95 -3.29 -1.37
N HIS A 83 4.60 -3.21 -2.65
CA HIS A 83 3.82 -4.26 -3.32
C HIS A 83 4.55 -5.60 -3.25
N SER A 84 5.81 -5.67 -3.67
CA SER A 84 6.60 -6.91 -3.59
C SER A 84 6.74 -7.45 -2.17
N THR A 85 6.98 -6.57 -1.17
CA THR A 85 7.09 -6.96 0.24
C THR A 85 5.78 -7.56 0.75
N ILE A 86 4.63 -6.96 0.45
CA ILE A 86 3.32 -7.50 0.86
C ILE A 86 3.09 -8.88 0.24
N ASN A 87 3.40 -9.05 -1.04
CA ASN A 87 3.21 -10.35 -1.69
C ASN A 87 4.15 -11.42 -1.15
N ASP A 88 5.39 -11.06 -0.82
CA ASP A 88 6.31 -11.98 -0.14
C ASP A 88 5.79 -12.39 1.25
N ILE A 89 5.27 -11.44 2.03
CA ILE A 89 4.67 -11.73 3.34
C ILE A 89 3.51 -12.72 3.19
N ILE A 90 2.55 -12.43 2.30
CA ILE A 90 1.39 -13.31 2.11
C ILE A 90 1.83 -14.68 1.60
N ARG A 91 2.77 -14.74 0.63
CA ARG A 91 3.33 -16.00 0.13
C ARG A 91 3.95 -16.82 1.26
N ARG A 92 4.75 -16.19 2.13
CA ARG A 92 5.35 -16.86 3.29
C ARG A 92 4.29 -17.35 4.28
N SER A 93 3.27 -16.54 4.57
CA SER A 93 2.15 -16.95 5.43
C SER A 93 1.40 -18.16 4.87
N LEU A 94 1.13 -18.19 3.56
CA LEU A 94 0.51 -19.32 2.88
C LEU A 94 1.39 -20.57 2.93
N ALA A 95 2.70 -20.42 2.70
CA ALA A 95 3.65 -21.51 2.81
C ALA A 95 3.70 -22.10 4.23
N THR A 96 3.65 -21.26 5.28
CA THR A 96 3.54 -21.72 6.68
C THR A 96 2.24 -22.50 6.93
N ALA A 97 1.15 -22.12 6.26
CA ALA A 97 -0.12 -22.83 6.29
C ALA A 97 -0.17 -24.06 5.35
N HIS A 98 0.95 -24.43 4.72
CA HIS A 98 1.04 -25.53 3.74
C HIS A 98 0.14 -25.33 2.51
N VAL A 99 -0.19 -24.07 2.20
CA VAL A 99 -0.94 -23.70 0.99
C VAL A 99 0.06 -23.31 -0.10
N PRO A 100 0.05 -23.97 -1.27
CA PRO A 100 0.95 -23.62 -2.37
C PRO A 100 0.64 -22.21 -2.89
N ALA A 101 1.68 -21.38 -2.98
CA ALA A 101 1.60 -20.02 -3.48
C ALA A 101 2.85 -19.65 -4.29
N VAL A 102 2.63 -19.19 -5.53
CA VAL A 102 3.69 -18.80 -6.45
C VAL A 102 3.50 -17.33 -6.83
N LEU A 103 4.61 -16.59 -6.87
CA LEU A 103 4.62 -15.20 -7.36
C LEU A 103 4.60 -15.23 -8.89
N GLU A 104 3.93 -14.26 -9.53
CA GLU A 104 3.95 -14.16 -10.99
C GLU A 104 5.40 -14.15 -11.53
N PRO A 105 5.68 -14.88 -12.63
CA PRO A 105 7.00 -14.94 -13.23
C PRO A 105 7.40 -13.58 -13.83
N ILE A 106 8.70 -13.30 -13.83
CA ILE A 106 9.27 -12.10 -14.43
C ILE A 106 9.21 -12.26 -15.96
N ASP A 107 8.48 -11.37 -16.63
CA ASP A 107 8.41 -11.33 -18.09
C ASP A 107 9.82 -11.06 -18.69
N PRO A 108 10.34 -11.90 -19.60
CA PRO A 108 11.64 -11.69 -20.22
C PRO A 108 11.72 -10.46 -21.15
N ASP A 109 10.60 -9.93 -21.67
CA ASP A 109 10.55 -8.71 -22.52
C ASP A 109 10.50 -7.39 -21.69
N TYR A 110 10.81 -7.48 -20.40
CA TYR A 110 10.68 -6.41 -19.42
C TYR A 110 11.57 -5.19 -19.70
N LYS A 111 10.96 -4.09 -20.16
CA LYS A 111 11.57 -2.76 -20.18
C LYS A 111 11.33 -2.05 -18.84
N ARG A 112 12.42 -1.63 -18.17
CA ARG A 112 12.41 -0.81 -16.94
C ARG A 112 11.41 0.36 -17.07
N GLY A 113 10.24 0.24 -16.43
CA GLY A 113 9.30 1.38 -16.38
C GLY A 113 7.83 1.07 -16.11
N CYS A 114 7.33 -0.14 -16.36
CA CYS A 114 5.93 -0.47 -16.08
C CYS A 114 5.73 -1.97 -15.80
N LEU A 115 4.79 -2.27 -14.91
CA LEU A 115 4.26 -3.60 -14.52
C LEU A 115 5.16 -4.45 -13.60
N LYS A 116 5.02 -4.21 -12.29
CA LYS A 116 4.99 -5.33 -11.34
C LYS A 116 3.54 -5.77 -11.20
N LYS A 117 3.16 -6.88 -11.84
CA LYS A 117 2.01 -7.64 -11.41
C LYS A 117 2.53 -8.67 -10.41
N ASP A 118 2.86 -8.24 -9.20
CA ASP A 118 3.10 -9.22 -8.15
C ASP A 118 1.70 -9.62 -7.63
N THR A 119 0.87 -10.29 -8.44
CA THR A 119 -0.37 -10.89 -7.92
C THR A 119 -0.01 -12.27 -7.40
N ILE A 120 -0.57 -12.66 -6.28
CA ILE A 120 -0.46 -14.04 -5.82
C ILE A 120 -1.42 -14.86 -6.66
N MET A 121 -0.88 -15.67 -7.56
CA MET A 121 -1.65 -16.69 -8.23
C MET A 121 -1.83 -17.83 -7.22
N LEU A 122 -3.02 -17.93 -6.64
CA LEU A 122 -3.43 -19.16 -5.97
C LEU A 122 -3.45 -20.23 -7.05
N SER A 123 -2.52 -21.19 -6.99
CA SER A 123 -2.59 -22.36 -7.86
C SER A 123 -3.85 -23.12 -7.48
N TYR A 124 -4.91 -22.95 -8.27
CA TYR A 124 -5.95 -23.97 -8.34
C TYR A 124 -5.28 -25.24 -8.87
N LEU A 125 -5.61 -26.36 -8.22
CA LEU A 125 -5.31 -27.71 -8.67
C LEU A 125 -5.63 -27.91 -10.16
#